data_AF-A0A069E2T8-F1
#
_entry.id   AF-A0A069E2T8-F1
#
_cell.length_a   1.000
_cell.length_b   1.000
_cell.length_c   1.000
_cell.angle_alpha   90.00
_cell.angle_beta   90.00
_cell.angle_gamma   90.00
#
_symmetry.space_group_name_H-M   'P 1'
#
loop_
_entity.id
_entity.type
_entity.pdbx_description
1 polymer ?
#
loop_
_entity_poly.entity_id
_entity_poly.type
_entity_poly.pdbx_seq_one_letter_code
_entity_poly.pdbx_strand_id
1 'polypeptide(L)'
;MTEGMRFTTPRHKEVYVAYGTAYDCVDALAAIMFIIGSVLFFKTATVTAGTWLFLIGSVFFAVRPVVHVVRDVHMKRLPKE
;
A
#
# COMPACT_ATOMS: atom_id res chain seq x y z
N MET A 1 9.66 9.12 6.78
CA MET A 1 8.96 10.36 7.18
C MET A 1 8.37 10.20 8.58
N THR A 2 9.20 10.10 9.62
CA THR A 2 8.73 9.81 11.01
C THR A 2 9.35 10.75 12.04
N GLU A 3 10.24 11.63 11.60
CA GLU A 3 11.01 12.53 12.45
C GLU A 3 10.20 13.81 12.68
N GLY A 4 9.23 13.76 13.60
CA GLY A 4 8.49 14.96 14.01
C GLY A 4 7.07 14.78 14.54
N MET A 5 6.44 13.59 14.44
CA MET A 5 5.09 13.41 15.00
C MET A 5 5.12 13.15 16.50
N ARG A 6 4.68 14.14 17.30
CA ARG A 6 4.25 13.91 18.68
C ARG A 6 2.93 13.15 18.65
N PHE A 7 2.97 11.83 18.83
CA PHE A 7 1.77 11.04 19.05
C PHE A 7 1.18 11.38 20.43
N THR A 8 -0.09 11.75 20.46
CA THR A 8 -0.79 12.18 21.70
C THR A 8 -0.91 11.03 22.70
N THR A 9 -1.10 9.79 22.22
CA THR A 9 -1.19 8.58 23.06
C THR A 9 -0.51 7.38 22.40
N PRO A 10 -0.11 6.33 23.16
CA PRO A 10 0.49 5.11 22.61
C PRO A 10 -0.36 4.44 21.52
N ARG A 11 -1.70 4.48 21.68
CA ARG A 11 -2.65 3.94 20.70
C ARG A 11 -2.57 4.63 19.33
N HIS A 12 -2.37 5.95 19.29
CA HIS A 12 -2.19 6.65 18.01
C HIS A 12 -0.91 6.17 17.31
N LYS A 13 0.18 5.92 18.05
CA LYS A 13 1.42 5.41 17.45
C LYS A 13 1.22 4.01 16.85
N GLU A 14 0.58 3.09 17.58
CA GLU A 14 0.31 1.72 17.12
C GLU A 14 -0.51 1.71 15.82
N VAL A 15 -1.61 2.48 15.80
CA VAL A 15 -2.45 2.63 14.61
C VAL A 15 -1.64 3.21 13.45
N TYR A 16 -0.84 4.26 13.68
CA TYR A 16 -0.02 4.86 12.62
C TYR A 16 0.92 3.84 11.98
N VAL A 17 1.64 3.10 12.82
CA VAL A 17 2.62 2.09 12.38
C VAL A 17 1.92 0.96 11.62
N ALA A 18 0.80 0.44 12.13
CA ALA A 18 0.06 -0.63 11.47
C ALA A 18 -0.41 -0.26 10.05
N TYR A 19 -1.00 0.94 9.88
CA TYR A 19 -1.40 1.42 8.55
C TYR A 19 -0.19 1.72 7.66
N GLY A 20 0.93 2.20 8.22
CA GLY A 20 2.18 2.40 7.49
C GLY A 20 2.73 1.08 6.94
N THR A 21 2.82 0.04 7.77
CA THR A 21 3.24 -1.29 7.34
C THR A 21 2.32 -1.88 6.27
N ALA A 22 0.99 -1.75 6.45
CA ALA A 22 0.04 -2.21 5.44
C ALA A 22 0.23 -1.51 4.08
N TYR A 23 0.48 -0.20 4.10
CA TYR A 23 0.80 0.57 2.91
C TYR A 23 2.09 0.08 2.23
N ASP A 24 3.18 -0.05 2.98
CA ASP A 24 4.47 -0.51 2.45
C ASP A 24 4.37 -1.93 1.86
N CYS A 25 3.56 -2.81 2.46
CA CYS A 25 3.31 -4.15 1.93
C CYS A 25 2.55 -4.11 0.60
N VAL A 26 1.47 -3.32 0.49
CA VAL A 26 0.72 -3.16 -0.77
C VAL A 26 1.62 -2.63 -1.87
N ASP A 27 2.49 -1.68 -1.54
CA ASP A 27 3.45 -1.08 -2.46
C ASP A 27 4.49 -2.08 -2.97
N ALA A 28 5.08 -2.85 -2.06
CA ALA A 28 6.04 -3.87 -2.41
C ALA A 28 5.42 -4.95 -3.31
N LEU A 29 4.19 -5.39 -2.98
CA LEU A 29 3.46 -6.36 -3.81
C LEU A 29 3.17 -5.80 -5.20
N ALA A 30 2.68 -4.56 -5.31
CA ALA A 30 2.45 -3.91 -6.61
C ALA A 30 3.74 -3.86 -7.45
N ALA A 31 4.84 -3.42 -6.85
CA ALA A 31 6.14 -3.33 -7.52
C ALA A 31 6.63 -4.69 -8.03
N ILE A 32 6.54 -5.74 -7.20
CA ILE A 32 6.91 -7.11 -7.58
C ILE A 32 6.06 -7.57 -8.77
N MET A 33 4.74 -7.35 -8.73
CA MET A 33 3.85 -7.73 -9.82
C MET A 33 4.17 -7.02 -11.12
N PHE A 34 4.50 -5.72 -11.08
CA PHE A 34 4.91 -4.97 -12.26
C PHE A 34 6.24 -5.45 -12.83
N ILE A 35 7.22 -5.75 -11.98
CA ILE A 35 8.52 -6.28 -12.43
C ILE A 35 8.32 -7.62 -13.13
N ILE A 36 7.61 -8.56 -12.48
CA ILE A 36 7.34 -9.87 -13.07
C ILE A 36 6.53 -9.73 -14.36
N GLY A 37 5.46 -8.94 -14.34
CA GLY A 37 4.66 -8.65 -15.52
C GLY A 37 5.51 -8.11 -16.67
N SER A 38 6.43 -7.19 -16.38
CA SER A 38 7.32 -6.57 -17.38
C SER A 38 8.21 -7.59 -18.07
N VAL A 39 8.75 -8.54 -17.29
CA VAL A 39 9.54 -9.66 -17.83
C VAL A 39 8.68 -10.56 -18.73
N LEU A 40 7.41 -10.82 -18.38
CA LEU A 40 6.51 -11.65 -19.18
C LEU A 40 6.15 -11.03 -20.54
N PHE A 41 6.31 -9.71 -20.72
CA PHE A 41 6.09 -9.06 -22.01
C PHE A 41 7.20 -9.35 -23.05
N PHE A 42 8.32 -9.94 -22.66
CA PHE A 42 9.42 -10.27 -23.59
C PHE A 42 9.12 -11.47 -24.50
N LYS A 43 8.07 -12.25 -24.23
CA LYS A 43 7.66 -13.38 -25.07
C LYS A 43 6.16 -13.29 -25.35
N THR A 44 5.76 -13.38 -26.61
CA THR A 44 4.34 -13.31 -27.03
C THR A 44 3.47 -14.34 -26.31
N ALA A 45 4.00 -15.55 -26.05
CA ALA A 45 3.29 -16.62 -25.35
C ALA A 45 2.90 -16.29 -23.90
N THR A 46 3.60 -15.34 -23.24
CA THR A 46 3.36 -14.98 -21.84
C THR A 46 2.70 -13.61 -21.67
N VAL A 47 2.41 -12.90 -22.76
CA VAL A 47 1.82 -11.55 -22.73
C VAL A 47 0.50 -11.51 -21.97
N THR A 48 -0.41 -12.46 -22.20
CA THR A 48 -1.70 -12.50 -21.48
C THR A 48 -1.50 -12.59 -19.96
N ALA A 49 -0.56 -13.40 -19.49
CA ALA A 49 -0.25 -13.48 -18.06
C ALA A 49 0.39 -12.18 -17.55
N GLY A 50 1.29 -11.57 -18.33
CA GLY A 50 1.86 -10.25 -18.05
C GLY A 50 0.79 -9.16 -17.91
N THR A 51 -0.21 -9.13 -18.81
CA THR A 51 -1.32 -8.18 -18.76
C THR A 51 -2.12 -8.29 -17.47
N TRP A 52 -2.42 -9.51 -17.01
CA TRP A 52 -3.13 -9.71 -15.74
C TRP A 52 -2.29 -9.30 -14.53
N LEU A 53 -0.98 -9.59 -14.52
CA LEU A 53 -0.08 -9.10 -13.46
C LEU A 53 -0.03 -7.58 -13.39
N PHE A 54 0.03 -6.90 -14.54
CA PHE A 54 -0.05 -5.44 -14.59
C PHE A 54 -1.39 -4.91 -14.11
N LEU A 55 -2.51 -5.54 -14.49
CA LEU A 55 -3.83 -5.13 -14.03
C LEU A 55 -3.96 -5.25 -12.51
N ILE A 56 -3.55 -6.39 -11.94
CA ILE A 56 -3.64 -6.59 -10.48
C ILE A 56 -2.67 -5.67 -9.75
N GLY A 57 -1.44 -5.48 -10.25
CA GLY A 57 -0.50 -4.50 -9.70
C GLY A 57 -1.07 -3.07 -9.73
N SER A 58 -1.83 -2.72 -10.77
CA SER A 58 -2.50 -1.41 -10.88
C SER A 58 -3.63 -1.26 -9.88
N VAL A 59 -4.38 -2.34 -9.61
CA VAL A 59 -5.39 -2.36 -8.54
C VAL A 59 -4.73 -2.14 -7.18
N PHE A 60 -3.58 -2.75 -6.89
CA PHE A 60 -2.84 -2.47 -5.65
C PHE A 60 -2.38 -1.02 -5.55
N PHE A 61 -1.93 -0.40 -6.64
CA PHE A 61 -1.66 1.05 -6.64
C PHE A 61 -2.92 1.88 -6.33
N ALA A 62 -4.10 1.48 -6.82
CA ALA A 62 -5.35 2.16 -6.50
C ALA A 62 -5.79 1.97 -5.03
N VAL A 63 -5.32 0.93 -4.35
CA VAL A 63 -5.60 0.71 -2.92
C VAL A 63 -4.83 1.67 -2.01
N ARG A 64 -3.66 2.19 -2.43
CA ARG A 64 -2.87 3.18 -1.66
C ARG A 64 -3.70 4.33 -1.07
N PRO A 65 -4.45 5.13 -1.87
CA PRO A 65 -5.26 6.23 -1.32
C PRO A 65 -6.32 5.75 -0.33
N VAL A 66 -6.85 4.54 -0.50
CA VAL A 66 -7.84 3.95 0.41
C VAL A 66 -7.21 3.71 1.79
N VAL A 67 -6.00 3.15 1.84
CA VAL A 67 -5.28 2.92 3.11
C VAL A 67 -5.04 4.24 3.85
N HIS A 68 -4.67 5.31 3.14
CA HIS A 68 -4.51 6.64 3.73
C HIS A 68 -5.82 7.20 4.29
N VAL A 69 -6.91 7.16 3.51
CA VAL A 69 -8.22 7.67 3.96
C VAL A 69 -8.70 6.91 5.19
N VAL A 70 -8.60 5.57 5.18
CA VAL A 70 -9.02 4.74 6.31
C VAL A 70 -8.18 5.03 7.56
N ARG A 71 -6.85 5.16 7.42
CA ARG A 71 -5.96 5.57 8.52
C ARG A 71 -6.38 6.91 9.11
N ASP A 72 -6.59 7.91 8.26
CA ASP A 72 -6.90 9.27 8.70
C ASP A 72 -8.27 9.33 9.39
N VAL A 73 -9.26 8.57 8.92
CA VAL A 73 -10.56 8.41 9.60
C VAL A 73 -10.40 7.69 10.94
N HIS A 74 -9.62 6.61 11.00
CA HIS A 74 -9.38 5.87 12.23
C HIS A 74 -8.71 6.75 13.28
N MET A 75 -7.68 7.50 12.89
CA MET A 75 -6.98 8.47 13.75
C MET A 75 -7.91 9.55 14.31
N LYS A 76 -8.81 10.10 13.50
CA LYS A 76 -9.77 11.12 13.95
C LYS A 76 -10.76 10.60 14.99
N ARG A 77 -11.02 9.29 15.01
CA ARG A 77 -11.95 8.64 15.95
C ARG A 77 -11.30 8.24 17.27
N LEU A 78 -9.98 8.23 17.35
CA LEU A 78 -9.28 7.93 18.60
C LEU A 78 -9.48 9.07 19.61
N PRO A 79 -9.78 8.75 20.89
CA PRO A 79 -9.90 9.76 21.93
C PRO A 79 -8.60 10.56 22.07
N LYS A 80 -8.74 11.88 22.10
CA LYS A 80 -7.69 12.80 22.52
C LYS A 80 -7.89 13.00 24.02
N GLU A 81 -7.06 12.35 24.83
CA GLU A 81 -7.00 12.66 26.26
C GLU A 81 -6.54 14.11 26.47
#